data_AF-A0A401QPF2-F1
#
_entry.id   AF-A0A401QPF2-F1
#
_cell.length_a   1.000
_cell.length_b   1.000
_cell.length_c   1.000
_cell.angle_alpha   90.00
_cell.angle_beta   90.00
_cell.angle_gamma   90.00
#
_symmetry.space_group_name_H-M   'P 1'
#
loop_
_entity.id
_entity.type
_entity.pdbx_description
1 polymer ?
#
loop_
_entity_poly.entity_id
_entity_poly.type
_entity_poly.pdbx_seq_one_letter_code
_entity_poly.pdbx_strand_id
1 'polypeptide(L)'
;QYASLQYTSRQYTSLQYTSLQYTNLQYTNLQYARLQYASLQYTNMQYTNLQYTNLQYTSLQYTNLPYTNLQYTNLQYTNLQYTNLPYTNLQYTNLQYTNLQYTNLQYSNLQYTNLPYTNLQYTNLQYTNLRYTSLQYTSLQYASLQYTNLQYASRQYTSLQYASLQSTSLQYASLQSTSLQYTSLQYT
;
A
#
# COMPACT_ATOMS: atom_id res chain seq x y z
N GLN A 1 12.66 9.55 22.14
CA GLN A 1 13.54 8.44 22.55
C GLN A 1 13.67 7.50 21.37
N TYR A 2 14.89 7.04 21.05
CA TYR A 2 15.11 6.09 19.97
C TYR A 2 14.93 4.66 20.51
N ALA A 3 14.09 3.85 19.88
CA ALA A 3 13.88 2.46 20.30
C ALA A 3 14.24 1.52 19.15
N SER A 4 15.07 0.50 19.43
CA SER A 4 15.39 -0.55 18.47
C SER A 4 15.02 -1.91 19.03
N LEU A 5 14.26 -2.69 18.26
CA LEU A 5 13.90 -4.07 18.56
C LEU A 5 14.32 -4.94 17.38
N GLN A 6 15.06 -6.00 17.67
CA GLN A 6 15.62 -6.88 16.65
C GLN A 6 14.64 -7.97 16.20
N TYR A 7 13.79 -8.45 17.11
CA TYR A 7 12.81 -9.49 16.80
C TYR A 7 11.53 -9.22 17.58
N THR A 8 10.41 -9.17 16.86
CA THR A 8 9.09 -9.05 17.47
C THR A 8 8.18 -10.10 16.84
N SER A 9 7.92 -11.20 17.55
CA SER A 9 7.00 -12.24 17.07
C SER A 9 5.85 -12.42 18.04
N ARG A 10 4.61 -12.27 17.56
CA ARG A 10 3.40 -12.46 18.37
C ARG A 10 2.32 -13.17 17.56
N GLN A 11 1.69 -14.18 18.16
CA GLN A 11 0.59 -14.92 17.53
C GLN A 11 -0.79 -14.29 17.73
N TYR A 12 -1.00 -13.60 18.85
CA TYR A 12 -2.24 -12.93 19.16
C TYR A 12 -1.88 -11.63 19.85
N THR A 13 -2.34 -10.51 19.32
CA THR A 13 -2.04 -9.21 19.90
C THR A 13 -3.17 -8.27 19.59
N SER A 14 -3.66 -7.58 20.61
CA SER A 14 -4.61 -6.48 20.47
C SER A 14 -3.98 -5.26 21.09
N LEU A 15 -3.73 -4.25 20.27
CA LEU A 15 -3.17 -2.98 20.69
C LEU A 15 -4.10 -1.86 20.26
N GLN A 16 -4.33 -0.95 21.20
CA GLN A 16 -5.09 0.27 20.97
C GLN A 16 -4.21 1.46 21.35
N TYR A 17 -4.35 2.56 20.61
CA TYR A 17 -3.67 3.83 20.91
C TYR A 17 -2.15 3.68 21.00
N THR A 18 -1.56 3.01 20.02
CA THR A 18 -0.11 2.82 19.95
C THR A 18 0.53 3.96 19.20
N SER A 19 1.50 4.64 19.82
CA SER A 19 2.32 5.65 19.16
C SER A 19 3.78 5.23 19.22
N LEU A 20 4.42 5.09 18.06
CA LEU A 20 5.84 4.82 17.92
C LEU A 20 6.50 5.98 17.19
N GLN A 21 7.54 6.53 17.80
CA GLN A 21 8.35 7.58 17.21
C GLN A 21 9.82 7.21 17.27
N TYR A 22 10.55 7.44 16.18
CA TYR A 22 11.99 7.19 16.10
C TYR A 22 12.35 5.73 16.43
N THR A 23 11.65 4.79 15.79
CA THR A 23 11.81 3.37 16.08
C THR A 23 12.44 2.61 14.91
N ASN A 24 13.25 1.61 15.25
CA ASN A 24 13.81 0.65 14.30
C ASN A 24 13.41 -0.77 14.72
N LEU A 25 12.48 -1.35 13.98
CA LEU A 25 11.99 -2.70 14.19
C LEU A 25 12.52 -3.58 13.07
N GLN A 26 13.28 -4.60 13.43
CA GLN A 26 13.65 -5.66 12.51
C GLN A 26 12.84 -6.92 12.82
N TYR A 27 12.59 -7.71 11.78
CA TYR A 27 11.94 -9.03 11.87
C TYR A 27 10.66 -9.01 12.72
N THR A 28 9.68 -8.24 12.26
CA THR A 28 8.37 -8.14 12.92
C THR A 28 7.42 -9.15 12.30
N ASN A 29 6.94 -10.11 13.08
CA ASN A 29 5.96 -11.09 12.68
C ASN A 29 4.74 -11.02 13.61
N LEU A 30 3.60 -10.59 13.08
CA LEU A 30 2.35 -10.55 13.82
C LEU A 30 1.31 -11.42 13.10
N GLN A 31 0.81 -12.42 13.82
CA GLN A 31 -0.35 -13.19 13.39
C GLN A 31 -1.56 -12.77 14.23
N TYR A 32 -2.75 -12.86 13.64
CA TYR A 32 -4.04 -12.58 14.30
C TYR A 32 -4.07 -11.28 15.13
N ALA A 33 -3.39 -10.25 14.64
CA ALA A 33 -3.24 -9.00 15.35
C ALA A 33 -4.37 -8.02 15.05
N ARG A 34 -4.79 -7.28 16.08
CA ARG A 34 -5.68 -6.12 15.97
C ARG A 34 -4.93 -4.89 16.43
N LEU A 35 -4.75 -3.92 15.54
CA LEU A 35 -4.13 -2.63 15.83
C LEU A 35 -5.13 -1.54 15.52
N GLN A 36 -5.53 -0.78 16.53
CA GLN A 36 -6.45 0.34 16.37
C GLN A 36 -5.79 1.62 16.84
N TYR A 37 -5.96 2.70 16.07
CA TYR A 37 -5.40 4.01 16.41
C TYR A 37 -3.86 3.96 16.55
N ALA A 38 -3.20 3.35 15.57
CA ALA A 38 -1.75 3.25 15.55
C ALA A 38 -1.13 4.43 14.79
N SER A 39 -0.16 5.11 15.40
CA SER A 39 0.62 6.18 14.79
C SER A 39 2.10 5.80 14.78
N LEU A 40 2.72 5.80 13.61
CA LEU A 40 4.14 5.52 13.42
C LEU A 40 4.79 6.70 12.73
N GLN A 41 5.75 7.34 13.40
CA GLN A 41 6.47 8.48 12.87
C GLN A 41 7.98 8.26 12.91
N TYR A 42 8.67 8.52 11.80
CA TYR A 42 10.12 8.30 11.70
C TYR A 42 10.52 6.86 12.06
N THR A 43 9.84 5.89 11.44
CA THR A 43 10.04 4.47 11.78
C THR A 43 10.66 3.70 10.61
N ASN A 44 11.54 2.77 10.94
CA ASN A 44 12.06 1.78 10.00
C ASN A 44 11.60 0.40 10.45
N MET A 45 10.84 -0.30 9.61
CA MET A 45 10.29 -1.63 9.89
C MET A 45 10.70 -2.61 8.81
N GLN A 46 11.84 -3.28 9.01
CA GLN A 46 12.39 -4.19 8.01
C GLN A 46 11.90 -5.62 8.25
N TYR A 47 11.61 -6.33 7.15
CA TYR A 47 11.14 -7.72 7.20
C TYR A 47 9.88 -7.87 8.04
N THR A 48 8.84 -7.14 7.65
CA THR A 48 7.55 -7.13 8.35
C THR A 48 6.63 -8.18 7.73
N ASN A 49 6.12 -9.10 8.53
CA ASN A 49 5.12 -10.08 8.14
C ASN A 49 3.87 -9.93 9.00
N LEU A 50 2.74 -9.58 8.38
CA LEU A 50 1.45 -9.50 9.04
C LEU A 50 0.49 -10.50 8.40
N GLN A 51 0.00 -11.46 9.18
CA GLN A 51 -0.96 -12.46 8.72
C GLN A 51 -2.24 -12.42 9.54
N TYR A 52 -3.40 -12.43 8.87
CA TYR A 52 -4.71 -12.40 9.51
C TYR A 52 -4.89 -11.17 10.43
N THR A 53 -4.39 -10.01 10.01
CA THR A 53 -4.38 -8.81 10.85
C THR A 53 -5.47 -7.81 10.45
N ASN A 54 -5.97 -7.07 11.45
CA ASN A 54 -6.86 -5.94 11.24
C ASN A 54 -6.20 -4.66 11.79
N LEU A 55 -5.97 -3.69 10.90
CA LEU A 55 -5.36 -2.41 11.19
C LEU A 55 -6.37 -1.32 10.85
N GLN A 56 -6.83 -0.60 11.88
CA GLN A 56 -7.83 0.46 11.71
C GLN A 56 -7.31 1.78 12.25
N TYR A 57 -7.60 2.86 11.54
CA TYR A 57 -7.19 4.22 11.92
C TYR A 57 -5.69 4.31 12.11
N THR A 58 -4.94 3.91 11.08
CA THR A 58 -3.48 3.89 11.13
C THR A 58 -2.88 5.07 10.38
N SER A 59 -1.85 5.67 10.97
CA SER A 59 -1.11 6.77 10.37
C SER A 59 0.37 6.43 10.34
N LEU A 60 0.97 6.46 9.16
CA LEU A 60 2.38 6.22 8.92
C LEU A 60 2.96 7.48 8.29
N GLN A 61 3.91 8.12 8.97
CA GLN A 61 4.56 9.33 8.50
C GLN A 61 6.09 9.20 8.55
N TYR A 62 6.76 9.47 7.43
CA TYR A 62 8.22 9.32 7.32
C TYR A 62 8.67 7.90 7.68
N THR A 63 8.08 6.90 7.05
CA THR A 63 8.33 5.49 7.39
C THR A 63 8.96 4.73 6.24
N ASN A 64 9.79 3.74 6.58
CA ASN A 64 10.43 2.84 5.63
C ASN A 64 10.10 1.40 6.02
N LEU A 65 9.43 0.67 5.12
CA LEU A 65 8.95 -0.69 5.37
C LEU A 65 9.41 -1.65 4.25
N PRO A 66 10.73 -1.87 4.09
CA PRO A 66 11.23 -2.78 3.07
C PRO A 66 10.91 -4.22 3.43
N TYR A 67 10.63 -5.03 2.41
CA TYR A 67 10.33 -6.46 2.55
C TYR A 67 9.11 -6.71 3.43
N THR A 68 7.99 -6.06 3.09
CA THR A 68 6.73 -6.19 3.81
C THR A 68 5.85 -7.24 3.15
N ASN A 69 5.34 -8.19 3.94
CA ASN A 69 4.37 -9.18 3.51
C ASN A 69 3.08 -9.03 4.33
N LEU A 70 1.97 -8.74 3.66
CA LEU A 70 0.65 -8.66 4.25
C LEU A 70 -0.24 -9.73 3.62
N GLN A 71 -0.67 -10.69 4.43
CA GLN A 71 -1.54 -11.77 3.97
C GLN A 71 -2.83 -11.82 4.79
N TYR A 72 -3.98 -11.87 4.11
CA TYR A 72 -5.30 -11.86 4.77
C TYR A 72 -5.49 -10.66 5.71
N THR A 73 -5.07 -9.48 5.27
CA THR A 73 -5.08 -8.28 6.11
C THR A 73 -6.19 -7.31 5.73
N ASN A 74 -6.81 -6.71 6.73
CA ASN A 74 -7.72 -5.60 6.56
C ASN A 74 -7.07 -4.31 7.06
N LEU A 75 -6.98 -3.30 6.19
CA LEU A 75 -6.46 -1.97 6.46
C LEU A 75 -7.59 -0.98 6.17
N GLN A 76 -8.09 -0.32 7.20
CA GLN A 76 -9.18 0.64 7.08
C GLN A 76 -8.78 1.99 7.64
N TYR A 77 -9.16 3.07 6.95
CA TYR A 77 -8.89 4.44 7.38
C TYR A 77 -7.39 4.65 7.62
N THR A 78 -6.60 4.36 6.59
CA THR A 78 -5.14 4.31 6.68
C THR A 78 -4.52 5.46 5.90
N ASN A 79 -3.61 6.19 6.54
CA ASN A 79 -2.91 7.32 5.93
C ASN A 79 -1.40 7.04 5.90
N LEU A 80 -0.82 7.06 4.70
CA LEU A 80 0.60 6.92 4.46
C LEU A 80 1.12 8.22 3.86
N GLN A 81 2.02 8.88 4.57
CA GLN A 81 2.64 10.10 4.11
C GLN A 81 4.16 9.98 4.16
N TYR A 82 4.84 10.28 3.05
CA TYR A 82 6.30 10.12 2.93
C TYR A 82 6.75 8.71 3.31
N THR A 83 6.13 7.70 2.69
CA THR A 83 6.36 6.29 3.02
C THR A 83 7.08 5.56 1.89
N ASN A 84 8.06 4.74 2.23
CA ASN A 84 8.76 3.88 1.28
C ASN A 84 8.47 2.40 1.62
N LEU A 85 7.90 1.65 0.67
CA LEU A 85 7.54 0.23 0.84
C LEU A 85 8.08 -0.65 -0.32
N PRO A 86 9.40 -0.70 -0.52
CA PRO A 86 9.96 -1.53 -1.58
C PRO A 86 9.81 -3.02 -1.23
N TYR A 87 9.67 -3.85 -2.26
CA TYR A 87 9.54 -5.30 -2.13
C TYR A 87 8.33 -5.72 -1.27
N THR A 88 7.19 -5.10 -1.53
CA THR A 88 5.97 -5.37 -0.76
C THR A 88 5.10 -6.41 -1.44
N ASN A 89 4.66 -7.41 -0.69
CA ASN A 89 3.69 -8.40 -1.13
C ASN A 89 2.37 -8.20 -0.36
N LEU A 90 1.29 -7.95 -1.08
CA LEU A 90 -0.07 -7.88 -0.55
C LEU A 90 -0.90 -9.00 -1.17
N GLN A 91 -1.31 -9.97 -0.36
CA GLN A 91 -2.13 -11.09 -0.81
C GLN A 91 -3.41 -11.20 0.01
N TYR A 92 -4.56 -11.22 -0.67
CA TYR A 92 -5.88 -11.25 -0.01
C TYR A 92 -6.08 -10.07 0.94
N THR A 93 -5.75 -8.86 0.51
CA THR A 93 -5.80 -7.67 1.36
C THR A 93 -6.93 -6.72 0.97
N ASN A 94 -7.55 -6.12 1.98
CA ASN A 94 -8.50 -5.02 1.79
C ASN A 94 -7.89 -3.70 2.30
N LEU A 95 -7.84 -2.69 1.45
CA LEU A 95 -7.28 -1.35 1.70
C LEU A 95 -8.40 -0.32 1.50
N GLN A 96 -9.29 -0.21 2.48
CA GLN A 96 -10.48 0.64 2.36
C GLN A 96 -10.24 2.02 2.99
N TYR A 97 -10.64 3.07 2.27
CA TYR A 97 -10.42 4.47 2.70
C TYR A 97 -8.95 4.74 2.99
N THR A 98 -8.09 4.45 2.02
CA THR A 98 -6.64 4.62 2.15
C THR A 98 -6.17 5.88 1.42
N ASN A 99 -5.33 6.66 2.08
CA ASN A 99 -4.64 7.79 1.45
C ASN A 99 -3.14 7.51 1.41
N LEU A 100 -2.55 7.58 0.22
CA LEU A 100 -1.12 7.42 -0.02
C LEU A 100 -0.61 8.72 -0.64
N GLN A 101 0.17 9.47 0.13
CA GLN A 101 0.76 10.73 -0.30
C GLN A 101 2.28 10.65 -0.24
N TYR A 102 2.96 10.98 -1.34
CA TYR A 102 4.42 10.86 -1.45
C TYR A 102 4.91 9.46 -1.08
N THR A 103 4.29 8.45 -1.68
CA THR A 103 4.57 7.03 -1.38
C THR A 103 5.33 6.36 -2.50
N ASN A 104 6.26 5.47 -2.15
CA ASN A 104 7.04 4.68 -3.09
C ASN A 104 6.79 3.18 -2.89
N LEU A 105 6.35 2.49 -3.95
CA LEU A 105 5.97 1.07 -3.96
C LEU A 105 6.69 0.35 -5.10
N GLN A 106 8.01 0.26 -4.98
CA GLN A 106 8.84 -0.41 -5.99
C GLN A 106 8.88 -1.92 -5.77
N TYR A 107 8.87 -2.70 -6.85
CA TYR A 107 8.95 -4.16 -6.81
C TYR A 107 7.84 -4.79 -5.97
N SER A 108 6.64 -4.23 -6.06
CA SER A 108 5.51 -4.68 -5.26
C SER A 108 4.59 -5.62 -6.02
N ASN A 109 4.06 -6.63 -5.33
CA ASN A 109 3.07 -7.56 -5.84
C ASN A 109 1.78 -7.43 -5.04
N LEU A 110 0.68 -7.16 -5.72
CA LEU A 110 -0.64 -7.03 -5.15
C LEU A 110 -1.54 -8.06 -5.83
N GLN A 111 -1.88 -9.13 -5.12
CA GLN A 111 -2.71 -10.20 -5.63
C GLN A 111 -3.99 -10.39 -4.81
N TYR A 112 -5.14 -10.44 -5.48
CA TYR A 112 -6.46 -10.54 -4.82
C TYR A 112 -6.68 -9.39 -3.84
N THR A 113 -6.38 -8.17 -4.27
CA THR A 113 -6.43 -6.97 -3.42
C THR A 113 -7.64 -6.11 -3.76
N ASN A 114 -8.29 -5.54 -2.75
CA ASN A 114 -9.37 -4.59 -2.93
C ASN A 114 -8.95 -3.22 -2.38
N LEU A 115 -9.07 -2.17 -3.18
CA LEU A 115 -8.67 -0.80 -2.82
C LEU A 115 -9.81 0.22 -2.98
N PRO A 116 -10.99 0.01 -2.34
CA PRO A 116 -12.11 0.90 -2.50
C PRO A 116 -11.84 2.24 -1.81
N TYR A 117 -12.19 3.34 -2.49
CA TYR A 117 -12.02 4.71 -1.99
C TYR A 117 -10.57 5.04 -1.62
N THR A 118 -9.64 4.72 -2.54
CA THR A 118 -8.21 4.96 -2.34
C THR A 118 -7.75 6.21 -3.09
N ASN A 119 -7.00 7.07 -2.44
CA ASN A 119 -6.33 8.21 -3.06
C ASN A 119 -4.82 7.97 -3.10
N LEU A 120 -4.22 8.09 -4.29
CA LEU A 120 -2.79 7.99 -4.52
C LEU A 120 -2.31 9.33 -5.09
N GLN A 121 -1.64 10.12 -4.28
CA GLN A 121 -1.11 11.42 -4.67
C GLN A 121 0.42 11.41 -4.61
N TYR A 122 1.08 11.82 -5.69
CA TYR A 122 2.55 11.79 -5.80
C TYR A 122 3.13 10.40 -5.47
N THR A 123 2.49 9.35 -5.99
CA THR A 123 2.90 7.96 -5.73
C THR A 123 3.72 7.40 -6.87
N ASN A 124 4.79 6.66 -6.54
CA ASN A 124 5.59 5.93 -7.52
C ASN A 124 5.31 4.41 -7.43
N LEU A 125 4.82 3.85 -8.53
CA LEU A 125 4.56 2.43 -8.74
C LEU A 125 5.51 1.94 -9.83
N GLN A 126 6.67 1.43 -9.44
CA GLN A 126 7.67 0.92 -10.38
C GLN A 126 7.82 -0.59 -10.21
N TYR A 127 7.80 -1.33 -11.32
CA TYR A 127 7.85 -2.80 -11.32
C TYR A 127 6.75 -3.41 -10.43
N THR A 128 5.54 -2.87 -10.53
CA THR A 128 4.41 -3.29 -9.70
C THR A 128 3.52 -4.26 -10.47
N ASN A 129 3.14 -5.37 -9.84
CA ASN A 129 2.13 -6.30 -10.36
C ASN A 129 0.82 -6.16 -9.58
N LEU A 130 -0.28 -5.93 -10.29
CA LEU A 130 -1.64 -5.78 -9.77
C LEU A 130 -2.50 -6.86 -10.43
N ARG A 131 -2.62 -8.02 -9.79
CA ARG A 131 -3.35 -9.18 -10.32
C ARG A 131 -4.62 -9.46 -9.52
N TYR A 132 -5.75 -9.55 -10.20
CA TYR A 132 -7.08 -9.69 -9.56
C TYR A 132 -7.33 -8.56 -8.56
N THR A 133 -6.96 -7.34 -8.93
CA THR A 133 -7.10 -6.15 -8.08
C THR A 133 -8.36 -5.37 -8.42
N SER A 134 -9.11 -4.96 -7.40
CA SER A 134 -10.26 -4.05 -7.55
C SER A 134 -9.87 -2.62 -7.16
N LEU A 135 -10.05 -1.69 -8.09
CA LEU A 135 -9.75 -0.26 -7.97
C LEU A 135 -11.04 0.56 -8.10
N GLN A 136 -11.91 0.44 -7.10
CA GLN A 136 -13.20 1.12 -7.07
C GLN A 136 -13.05 2.50 -6.40
N TYR A 137 -13.54 3.55 -7.05
CA TYR A 137 -13.44 4.94 -6.56
C TYR A 137 -11.98 5.34 -6.24
N THR A 138 -11.05 4.93 -7.09
CA THR A 138 -9.62 5.21 -6.91
C THR A 138 -9.21 6.48 -7.65
N SER A 139 -8.51 7.39 -6.98
CA SER A 139 -7.91 8.57 -7.59
C SER A 139 -6.39 8.41 -7.64
N LEU A 140 -5.78 8.66 -8.80
CA LEU A 140 -4.34 8.70 -9.00
C LEU A 140 -3.98 10.09 -9.51
N GLN A 141 -3.37 10.91 -8.65
CA GLN A 141 -2.94 12.26 -9.00
C GLN A 141 -1.43 12.38 -8.92
N TYR A 142 -0.78 12.84 -9.99
CA TYR A 142 0.69 12.90 -10.10
C TYR A 142 1.37 11.54 -9.83
N ALA A 143 0.70 10.44 -10.22
CA ALA A 143 1.23 9.10 -10.04
C ALA A 143 2.17 8.73 -11.20
N SER A 144 3.30 8.10 -10.87
CA SER A 144 4.20 7.47 -11.85
C SER A 144 3.98 5.97 -11.84
N LEU A 145 3.62 5.39 -12.98
CA LEU A 145 3.43 3.97 -13.19
C LEU A 145 4.43 3.52 -14.27
N GLN A 146 5.48 2.82 -13.83
CA GLN A 146 6.54 2.35 -14.71
C GLN A 146 6.67 0.84 -14.60
N TYR A 147 6.60 0.14 -15.73
CA TYR A 147 6.66 -1.33 -15.76
C TYR A 147 5.58 -1.97 -14.87
N THR A 148 4.39 -1.36 -14.87
CA THR A 148 3.26 -1.82 -14.05
C THR A 148 2.38 -2.77 -14.85
N ASN A 149 2.09 -3.94 -14.31
CA ASN A 149 1.18 -4.90 -14.92
C ASN A 149 -0.15 -4.90 -14.18
N LEU A 150 -1.25 -4.63 -14.88
CA LEU A 150 -2.60 -4.77 -14.37
C LEU A 150 -3.30 -5.92 -15.10
N GLN A 151 -3.40 -7.06 -14.42
CA GLN A 151 -4.02 -8.26 -14.98
C GLN A 151 -5.30 -8.62 -14.21
N TYR A 152 -6.42 -8.78 -14.93
CA TYR A 152 -7.74 -9.00 -14.32
C TYR A 152 -8.13 -7.91 -13.31
N ALA A 153 -7.65 -6.69 -13.53
CA ALA A 153 -8.00 -5.57 -12.67
C ALA A 153 -9.41 -5.05 -13.04
N SER A 154 -10.27 -4.88 -12.04
CA SER A 154 -11.54 -4.17 -12.21
C SER A 154 -11.36 -2.72 -11.79
N ARG A 155 -11.72 -1.79 -12.66
CA ARG A 155 -11.65 -0.35 -12.42
C ARG A 155 -13.03 0.24 -12.61
N GLN A 156 -13.58 0.76 -11.53
CA GLN A 156 -14.86 1.46 -11.53
C GLN A 156 -14.66 2.83 -10.88
N TYR A 157 -15.02 3.89 -11.61
CA TYR A 157 -14.87 5.26 -11.13
C TYR A 157 -13.41 5.59 -10.75
N THR A 158 -12.47 5.21 -11.61
CA THR A 158 -11.05 5.51 -11.44
C THR A 158 -10.71 6.82 -12.15
N SER A 159 -10.01 7.73 -11.48
CA SER A 159 -9.50 8.96 -12.08
C SER A 159 -7.98 8.93 -12.14
N LEU A 160 -7.40 9.25 -13.30
CA LEU A 160 -5.97 9.50 -13.46
C LEU A 160 -5.77 10.95 -13.88
N GLN A 161 -5.09 11.73 -13.04
CA GLN A 161 -4.81 13.13 -13.30
C GLN A 161 -3.30 13.40 -13.19
N TYR A 162 -2.70 13.96 -14.23
CA TYR A 162 -1.25 14.16 -14.31
C TYR A 162 -0.43 12.88 -14.07
N ALA A 163 -1.00 11.72 -14.41
CA ALA A 163 -0.32 10.45 -14.25
C ALA A 163 0.61 10.17 -15.44
N SER A 164 1.75 9.54 -15.16
CA SER A 164 2.67 9.03 -16.19
C SER A 164 2.60 7.52 -16.24
N LEU A 165 2.31 6.97 -17.42
CA LEU A 165 2.20 5.54 -17.68
C LEU A 165 3.28 5.13 -18.69
N GLN A 166 4.32 4.44 -18.23
CA GLN A 166 5.40 3.92 -19.07
C GLN A 166 5.46 2.40 -18.97
N SER A 167 5.47 1.73 -20.12
CA SER A 167 5.48 0.25 -20.21
C SER A 167 4.44 -0.40 -19.28
N THR A 168 3.25 0.21 -19.20
CA THR A 168 2.15 -0.29 -18.37
C THR A 168 1.28 -1.24 -19.20
N SER A 169 1.11 -2.48 -18.71
CA SER A 169 0.27 -3.49 -19.36
C SER A 169 -1.12 -3.52 -18.74
N LEU A 170 -2.17 -3.59 -19.58
CA LEU A 170 -3.56 -3.74 -19.18
C LEU A 170 -4.12 -5.02 -19.83
N GLN A 171 -4.09 -6.14 -19.12
CA GLN A 171 -4.57 -7.42 -19.65
C GLN A 171 -5.84 -7.87 -18.92
N TYR A 172 -6.92 -8.11 -19.67
CA TYR A 172 -8.24 -8.46 -19.12
C TYR A 172 -8.75 -7.45 -18.07
N ALA A 173 -8.31 -6.19 -18.17
CA ALA A 173 -8.77 -5.14 -17.30
C ALA A 173 -10.15 -4.65 -17.75
N SER A 174 -11.09 -4.57 -16.82
CA SER A 174 -12.39 -3.93 -17.07
C SER A 174 -12.30 -2.46 -16.67
N LEU A 175 -12.63 -1.56 -17.60
CA LEU A 175 -12.63 -0.11 -17.38
C LEU A 175 -14.05 0.42 -17.47
N GLN A 176 -14.62 0.83 -16.34
CA GLN A 176 -15.92 1.49 -16.29
C GLN A 176 -15.76 2.86 -15.62
N SER A 177 -16.26 3.91 -16.29
CA SER A 177 -16.22 5.29 -15.78
C SER A 177 -14.80 5.73 -15.38
N THR A 178 -13.81 5.41 -16.23
CA THR A 178 -12.42 5.85 -16.02
C THR A 178 -12.21 7.23 -16.66
N SER A 179 -11.70 8.19 -15.89
CA SER A 179 -11.33 9.52 -16.36
C SER A 179 -9.82 9.63 -16.52
N LEU A 180 -9.36 10.18 -17.64
CA LEU A 180 -7.94 10.45 -17.92
C LEU A 180 -7.78 11.94 -18.20
N GLN A 181 -7.01 12.65 -17.37
CA GLN A 181 -6.73 14.07 -17.55
C GLN A 181 -5.22 14.32 -17.46
N TYR A 182 -4.65 14.97 -18.47
CA TYR A 182 -3.21 15.25 -18.56
C TYR A 182 -2.33 14.01 -18.31
N THR A 183 -2.78 12.85 -18.77
CA THR A 183 -2.07 11.57 -18.58
C THR A 183 -1.11 11.34 -19.74
N SER A 184 0.17 11.10 -19.47
CA SER A 184 1.15 10.71 -20.48
C SER A 184 1.20 9.19 -20.63
N LEU A 185 1.27 8.73 -21.88
CA LEU A 185 1.40 7.32 -22.24
C LEU A 185 2.67 7.17 -23.09
N GLN A 186 3.63 6.38 -22.61
CA GLN A 186 4.84 6.04 -23.35
C GLN A 186 4.93 4.52 -23.51
N TYR A 187 4.87 4.07 -24.76
CA TYR A 187 5.05 2.67 -25.14
C TYR A 187 6.52 2.45 -25.52
N THR A 188 7.19 1.56 -24.79
CA THR A 188 8.44 0.92 -25.18
C THR A 188 8.33 -0.56 -24.84
#